data_AF-A0A383E941-F1
#
_entry.id   AF-A0A383E941-F1
#
_cell.length_a   1.000
_cell.length_b   1.000
_cell.length_c   1.000
_cell.angle_alpha   90.00
_cell.angle_beta   90.00
_cell.angle_gamma   90.00
#
_symmetry.space_group_name_H-M   'P 1'
#
loop_
_entity.id
_entity.type
_entity.pdbx_description
1 polymer ?
#
loop_
_entity_poly.entity_id
_entity_poly.type
_entity_poly.pdbx_seq_one_letter_code
_entity_poly.pdbx_strand_id
1 'polypeptide(L)'
;MKHLTDVSVYSKCLRSQKLVIIFFSIVLVSGSVVPTTFAEHLKAGSGIGAGLGGVDNPGTWYLGENLKVGDYFKFKACHASFKDCTEFLMSIWIEKKVFEGGEEKLRSQIVIEDGNKVLKGQMDMGTIVPEPIGGTVSENIMPYSSVYKSSIAWLSSFATGDIDQPGKGPKGFKEPSWGKIGNIGGEQVSPIGEETMRVPAGEYDTVVV
;
A
#
# COMPACT_ATOMS: atom_id res chain seq x y z
N MET A 1 -13.26 29.41 12.43
CA MET A 1 -12.01 28.66 12.16
C MET A 1 -11.73 27.76 13.36
N LYS A 2 -12.35 26.58 13.42
CA LYS A 2 -12.19 25.63 14.54
C LYS A 2 -11.27 24.50 14.07
N HIS A 3 -9.98 24.70 14.29
CA HIS A 3 -8.97 23.66 14.18
C HIS A 3 -8.98 22.90 15.51
N LEU A 4 -9.57 21.71 15.53
CA LEU A 4 -9.31 20.71 16.56
C LEU A 4 -9.21 19.36 15.86
N THR A 5 -7.96 18.99 15.57
CA THR A 5 -7.51 17.62 15.31
C THR A 5 -7.90 16.76 16.50
N ASP A 6 -9.07 16.13 16.45
CA ASP A 6 -9.47 15.13 17.42
C ASP A 6 -8.71 13.83 17.15
N VAL A 7 -7.64 13.63 17.93
CA VAL A 7 -6.78 12.45 17.92
C VAL A 7 -7.60 11.16 18.17
N SER A 8 -8.77 11.25 18.81
CA SER A 8 -9.68 10.13 19.04
C SER A 8 -10.27 9.56 17.76
N VAL A 9 -10.62 10.43 16.79
CA VAL A 9 -11.23 10.01 15.52
C VAL A 9 -10.18 9.32 14.63
N TYR A 10 -8.96 9.85 14.59
CA TYR A 10 -7.83 9.21 13.90
C TYR A 10 -7.48 7.84 14.51
N SER A 11 -7.47 7.73 15.84
CA SER A 11 -7.22 6.46 16.55
C SER A 11 -8.26 5.39 16.25
N LYS A 12 -9.55 5.74 16.17
CA LYS A 12 -10.62 4.82 15.75
C LYS A 12 -10.44 4.33 14.31
N CYS A 13 -10.03 5.22 13.41
CA CYS A 13 -9.83 4.90 12.00
C CYS A 13 -8.65 3.94 11.80
N LEU A 14 -7.52 4.17 12.49
CA LEU A 14 -6.37 3.24 12.52
C LEU A 14 -6.72 1.86 13.08
N ARG A 15 -7.61 1.79 14.08
CA ARG A 15 -8.06 0.52 14.67
C ARG A 15 -9.05 -0.26 13.77
N SER A 16 -9.76 0.44 12.87
CA SER A 16 -10.70 -0.15 11.90
C SER A 16 -10.05 -0.53 10.56
N GLN A 17 -8.89 0.04 10.23
CA GLN A 17 -8.03 -0.40 9.12
C GLN A 17 -7.34 -1.74 9.40
N LYS A 18 -8.11 -2.79 9.70
CA LYS A 18 -7.66 -4.16 9.45
C LYS A 18 -7.74 -4.37 7.94
N LEU A 19 -6.63 -4.20 7.23
CA LEU A 19 -6.51 -4.61 5.83
C LEU A 19 -6.80 -6.13 5.77
N VAL A 20 -7.99 -6.50 5.30
CA VAL A 20 -8.28 -7.88 4.91
C VAL A 20 -7.94 -7.98 3.42
N ILE A 21 -6.70 -8.31 3.12
CA ILE A 21 -6.29 -8.72 1.77
C ILE A 21 -6.76 -10.17 1.61
N ILE A 22 -7.91 -10.37 0.94
CA ILE A 22 -8.36 -11.71 0.58
C ILE A 22 -7.61 -12.12 -0.68
N PHE A 23 -6.50 -12.83 -0.53
CA PHE A 23 -6.00 -13.69 -1.61
C PHE A 23 -6.99 -14.85 -1.77
N PHE A 24 -7.55 -15.03 -2.96
CA PHE A 24 -8.30 -16.23 -3.32
C PHE A 24 -7.30 -17.38 -3.45
N SER A 25 -6.83 -17.90 -2.32
CA SER A 25 -6.10 -19.15 -2.25
C SER A 25 -7.12 -20.23 -1.90
N ILE A 26 -7.28 -21.21 -2.78
CA ILE A 26 -8.03 -22.44 -2.49
C ILE A 26 -7.29 -23.14 -1.35
N VAL A 27 -7.82 -23.04 -0.12
CA VAL A 27 -7.30 -23.71 1.08
C VAL A 27 -8.08 -25.01 1.28
N LEU A 28 -7.40 -26.13 1.06
CA LEU A 28 -7.73 -27.41 1.71
C LEU A 28 -7.32 -27.28 3.19
N VAL A 29 -8.30 -27.33 4.08
CA VAL A 29 -8.13 -27.21 5.53
C VAL A 29 -7.56 -28.51 6.10
N SER A 30 -6.41 -28.44 6.77
CA SER A 30 -6.17 -29.14 8.05
C SER A 30 -4.88 -28.65 8.71
N GLY A 31 -5.01 -28.02 9.90
CA GLY A 31 -3.88 -27.79 10.80
C GLY A 31 -3.74 -26.35 11.27
N SER A 32 -4.49 -25.97 12.30
CA SER A 32 -4.26 -24.73 13.05
C SER A 32 -2.93 -24.85 13.80
N VAL A 33 -1.89 -24.19 13.31
CA VAL A 33 -0.71 -23.85 14.11
C VAL A 33 -0.75 -22.35 14.41
N VAL A 34 -0.83 -22.03 15.70
CA VAL A 34 -0.74 -20.66 16.19
C VAL A 34 0.72 -20.22 16.01
N PRO A 35 1.05 -19.16 15.24
CA PRO A 35 2.42 -18.71 15.16
C PRO A 35 2.83 -18.18 16.54
N THR A 36 3.82 -18.85 17.14
CA THR A 36 4.54 -18.35 18.31
C THR A 36 5.26 -17.07 17.91
N THR A 37 5.46 -16.15 18.85
CA THR A 37 6.06 -14.83 18.67
C THR A 37 7.54 -14.93 18.23
N PHE A 38 7.83 -14.81 16.93
CA PHE A 38 9.19 -15.00 16.39
C PHE A 38 10.04 -13.72 16.26
N ALA A 39 9.47 -12.52 16.38
CA ALA A 39 10.19 -11.27 16.05
C ALA A 39 10.63 -10.39 17.25
N GLU A 40 10.54 -10.83 18.51
CA GLU A 40 10.80 -9.94 19.67
C GLU A 40 12.28 -9.49 19.82
N HIS A 41 13.23 -10.16 19.16
CA HIS A 41 14.66 -9.86 19.27
C HIS A 41 15.19 -8.92 18.18
N LEU A 42 14.50 -8.81 17.04
CA LEU A 42 14.82 -7.87 15.97
C LEU A 42 14.02 -6.59 16.19
N LYS A 43 14.68 -5.52 16.67
CA LYS A 43 14.03 -4.21 16.84
C LYS A 43 14.51 -3.24 15.76
N ALA A 44 13.58 -2.82 14.91
CA ALA A 44 13.77 -1.64 14.07
C ALA A 44 14.01 -0.41 14.98
N GLY A 45 14.98 0.42 14.62
CA GLY A 45 15.18 1.70 15.28
C GLY A 45 14.07 2.68 14.88
N SER A 46 13.46 3.39 15.84
CA SER A 46 12.52 4.48 15.56
C SER A 46 13.20 5.85 15.70
N GLY A 47 13.27 6.64 14.62
CA GLY A 47 13.82 8.01 14.62
C GLY A 47 14.57 8.42 13.35
N ILE A 48 14.97 9.69 13.27
CA ILE A 48 15.85 10.19 12.20
C ILE A 48 17.26 9.62 12.45
N GLY A 49 17.66 8.62 11.68
CA GLY A 49 18.93 7.90 11.86
C GLY A 49 18.88 6.72 12.82
N ALA A 50 17.69 6.22 13.17
CA ALA A 50 17.56 5.08 14.07
C ALA A 50 17.81 3.76 13.32
N GLY A 51 19.03 3.24 13.44
CA GLY A 51 19.44 1.95 12.91
C GLY A 51 19.47 1.90 11.39
N LEU A 52 20.66 2.01 10.79
CA LEU A 52 20.81 1.65 9.37
C LEU A 52 20.35 0.20 9.24
N GLY A 53 19.26 -0.02 8.51
CA GLY A 53 18.81 -1.37 8.18
C GLY A 53 19.73 -2.00 7.14
N GLY A 54 19.21 -3.02 6.48
CA GLY A 54 19.93 -3.76 5.46
C GLY A 54 20.67 -4.95 6.04
N VAL A 55 20.66 -6.04 5.28
CA VAL A 55 21.32 -7.31 5.61
C VAL A 55 22.28 -7.66 4.50
N ASP A 56 23.32 -8.45 4.78
CA ASP A 56 24.31 -8.87 3.78
C ASP A 56 23.77 -9.97 2.85
N ASN A 57 22.67 -9.66 2.16
CA ASN A 57 21.98 -10.53 1.22
C ASN A 57 21.95 -9.89 -0.17
N PRO A 58 22.44 -10.56 -1.24
CA PRO A 58 22.44 -9.99 -2.58
C PRO A 58 21.05 -9.93 -3.23
N GLY A 59 20.01 -10.48 -2.58
CA GLY A 59 18.64 -10.51 -3.08
C GLY A 59 17.94 -9.14 -3.07
N THR A 60 16.76 -9.15 -3.67
CA THR A 60 15.88 -7.98 -3.74
C THR A 60 14.45 -8.38 -3.40
N TRP A 61 13.65 -7.40 -2.97
CA TRP A 61 12.23 -7.57 -2.71
C TRP A 61 11.38 -6.73 -3.65
N TYR A 62 10.36 -7.37 -4.23
CA TYR A 62 9.33 -6.71 -5.01
C TYR A 62 8.07 -6.55 -4.15
N LEU A 63 7.85 -5.34 -3.64
CA LEU A 63 6.61 -4.96 -2.99
C LEU A 63 5.41 -4.93 -3.95
N GLY A 64 5.68 -4.87 -5.25
CA GLY A 64 4.72 -5.00 -6.34
C GLY A 64 5.37 -4.68 -7.69
N GLU A 65 4.82 -5.23 -8.77
CA GLU A 65 5.30 -5.01 -10.15
C GLU A 65 4.55 -3.86 -10.86
N ASN A 66 4.06 -2.88 -10.09
CA ASN A 66 3.24 -1.76 -10.54
C ASN A 66 1.87 -2.18 -11.13
N LEU A 67 1.02 -1.21 -11.47
CA LEU A 67 -0.30 -1.45 -12.05
C LEU A 67 -0.21 -1.84 -13.53
N LYS A 68 -0.97 -2.85 -13.93
CA LYS A 68 -1.08 -3.35 -15.30
C LYS A 68 -2.51 -3.19 -15.81
N VAL A 69 -2.65 -3.05 -17.13
CA VAL A 69 -3.96 -3.06 -17.78
C VAL A 69 -4.63 -4.41 -17.52
N GLY A 70 -5.89 -4.38 -17.10
CA GLY A 70 -6.66 -5.56 -16.69
C GLY A 70 -6.68 -5.79 -15.18
N ASP A 71 -5.80 -5.15 -14.40
CA ASP A 71 -5.81 -5.31 -12.95
C ASP A 71 -7.12 -4.81 -12.33
N TYR A 72 -7.60 -5.55 -11.34
CA TYR A 72 -8.81 -5.23 -10.59
C TYR A 72 -8.55 -5.31 -9.09
N PHE A 73 -8.98 -4.27 -8.38
CA PHE A 73 -8.87 -4.19 -6.93
C PHE A 73 -10.22 -3.81 -6.35
N LYS A 74 -10.59 -4.45 -5.25
CA LYS A 74 -11.72 -4.03 -4.42
C LYS A 74 -11.26 -3.99 -2.98
N PHE A 75 -11.38 -2.81 -2.36
CA PHE A 75 -11.01 -2.65 -0.97
C PHE A 75 -12.01 -1.75 -0.26
N LYS A 76 -12.04 -1.94 1.07
CA LYS A 76 -12.81 -1.12 1.97
C LYS A 76 -11.92 0.04 2.42
N ALA A 77 -12.44 1.25 2.33
CA ALA A 77 -11.72 2.46 2.71
C ALA A 77 -12.55 3.31 3.66
N CYS A 78 -11.84 4.08 4.49
CA CYS A 78 -12.37 5.11 5.36
C CYS A 78 -11.25 6.10 5.65
N HIS A 79 -11.59 7.35 5.97
CA HIS A 79 -10.62 8.34 6.40
C HIS A 79 -11.22 9.29 7.42
N ALA A 80 -10.47 9.66 8.46
CA ALA A 80 -10.98 10.46 9.58
C ALA A 80 -11.58 11.80 9.12
N SER A 81 -10.92 12.49 8.18
CA SER A 81 -11.40 13.76 7.62
C SER A 81 -12.45 13.62 6.51
N PHE A 82 -12.92 12.40 6.22
CA PHE A 82 -13.91 12.13 5.19
C PHE A 82 -15.09 11.33 5.75
N LYS A 83 -16.27 11.96 5.83
CA LYS A 83 -17.50 11.36 6.38
C LYS A 83 -17.29 10.69 7.75
N ASP A 84 -16.48 11.30 8.62
CA ASP A 84 -16.18 10.81 9.97
C ASP A 84 -15.76 9.33 10.00
N CYS A 85 -14.92 8.90 9.04
CA CYS A 85 -14.45 7.52 8.92
C CYS A 85 -15.57 6.49 8.62
N THR A 86 -16.68 6.92 8.01
CA THR A 86 -17.69 5.98 7.50
C THR A 86 -17.08 5.13 6.38
N GLU A 87 -17.24 3.81 6.49
CA GLU A 87 -16.69 2.86 5.53
C GLU A 87 -17.45 2.91 4.20
N PHE A 88 -16.70 2.78 3.11
CA PHE A 88 -17.23 2.56 1.77
C PHE A 88 -16.35 1.54 1.03
N LEU A 89 -16.89 0.92 -0.02
CA LEU A 89 -16.11 0.06 -0.90
C LEU A 89 -15.68 0.86 -2.13
N MET A 90 -14.41 0.74 -2.48
CA MET A 90 -13.85 1.25 -3.72
C MET A 90 -13.40 0.07 -4.57
N SER A 91 -13.92 -0.02 -5.78
CA SER A 91 -13.45 -0.93 -6.82
C SER A 91 -12.74 -0.13 -7.90
N ILE A 92 -11.57 -0.61 -8.32
CA ILE A 92 -10.71 0.00 -9.32
C ILE A 92 -10.43 -1.06 -10.38
N TRP A 93 -10.67 -0.73 -11.64
CA TRP A 93 -10.28 -1.55 -12.79
C TRP A 93 -9.40 -0.73 -13.74
N ILE A 94 -8.22 -1.24 -14.07
CA ILE A 94 -7.30 -0.57 -14.99
C ILE A 94 -7.70 -0.92 -16.43
N GLU A 95 -8.39 0.01 -17.08
CA GLU A 95 -9.01 -0.23 -18.39
C GLU A 95 -7.99 -0.26 -19.53
N LYS A 96 -7.14 0.77 -19.61
CA LYS A 96 -6.20 0.94 -20.72
C LYS A 96 -5.11 1.97 -20.41
N LYS A 97 -4.07 1.96 -21.24
CA LYS A 97 -3.10 3.05 -21.34
C LYS A 97 -3.66 4.19 -22.19
N VAL A 98 -3.38 5.43 -21.81
CA VAL A 98 -3.73 6.64 -22.57
C VAL A 98 -2.51 7.55 -22.64
N PHE A 99 -2.34 8.25 -23.77
CA PHE A 99 -1.28 9.23 -23.95
C PHE A 99 -1.90 10.61 -24.13
N GLU A 100 -1.83 11.44 -23.09
CA GLU A 100 -2.46 12.75 -23.05
C GLU A 100 -1.55 13.76 -22.34
N GLY A 101 -1.29 14.90 -22.99
CA GLY A 101 -0.40 15.93 -22.44
C GLY A 101 1.09 15.57 -22.47
N GLY A 102 1.51 14.67 -23.37
CA GLY A 102 2.91 14.25 -23.50
C GLY A 102 3.34 13.15 -22.53
N GLU A 103 2.42 12.61 -21.73
CA GLU A 103 2.70 11.57 -20.74
C GLU A 103 1.78 10.36 -20.94
N GLU A 104 2.34 9.16 -20.69
CA GLU A 104 1.57 7.92 -20.64
C GLU A 104 0.94 7.74 -19.25
N LYS A 105 -0.35 7.41 -19.24
CA LYS A 105 -1.18 7.27 -18.04
C LYS A 105 -2.00 5.98 -18.11
N LEU A 106 -2.48 5.52 -16.96
CA LEU A 106 -3.40 4.39 -16.84
C LEU A 106 -4.81 4.88 -16.55
N ARG A 107 -5.72 4.75 -17.53
CA ARG A 107 -7.13 5.09 -17.34
C ARG A 107 -7.82 3.98 -16.53
N SER A 108 -8.43 4.37 -15.42
CA SER A 108 -9.05 3.45 -14.48
C SER A 108 -10.54 3.75 -14.31
N GLN A 109 -11.35 2.69 -14.33
CA GLN A 109 -12.78 2.75 -14.04
C GLN A 109 -13.02 2.47 -12.56
N ILE A 110 -13.79 3.34 -11.92
CA ILE A 110 -13.99 3.36 -10.48
C ILE A 110 -15.46 3.14 -10.16
N VAL A 111 -15.71 2.24 -9.20
CA VAL A 111 -17.03 2.06 -8.60
C VAL A 111 -16.90 2.30 -7.09
N ILE A 112 -17.73 3.20 -6.57
CA ILE A 112 -17.85 3.48 -5.14
C ILE A 112 -19.21 2.98 -4.66
N GLU A 113 -19.20 2.10 -3.66
CA GLU A 113 -20.39 1.66 -2.95
C GLU A 113 -20.36 2.29 -1.54
N ASP A 114 -21.21 3.30 -1.33
CA ASP A 114 -21.29 4.09 -0.10
C ASP A 114 -22.72 4.03 0.45
N GLY A 115 -22.95 3.09 1.37
CA GLY A 115 -24.29 2.71 1.81
C GLY A 115 -25.18 2.31 0.62
N ASN A 116 -26.28 3.03 0.42
CA ASN A 116 -27.22 2.77 -0.69
C ASN A 116 -26.84 3.48 -2.00
N LYS A 117 -25.72 4.21 -2.03
CA LYS A 117 -25.26 4.96 -3.21
C LYS A 117 -24.21 4.15 -3.95
N VAL A 118 -24.40 4.00 -5.26
CA VAL A 118 -23.39 3.46 -6.17
C VAL A 118 -22.97 4.56 -7.14
N LEU A 119 -21.72 4.98 -7.06
CA LEU A 119 -21.15 6.00 -7.94
C LEU A 119 -20.19 5.33 -8.91
N LYS A 120 -20.28 5.69 -10.19
CA LYS A 120 -19.36 5.23 -11.23
C LYS A 120 -18.64 6.44 -11.79
N GLY A 121 -17.35 6.31 -12.03
CA GLY A 121 -16.55 7.35 -12.64
C GLY A 121 -15.22 6.80 -13.12
N GLN A 122 -14.34 7.69 -13.55
CA GLN A 122 -12.99 7.36 -13.96
C GLN A 122 -11.96 8.24 -13.25
N MET A 123 -10.73 7.77 -13.23
CA MET A 123 -9.54 8.58 -12.93
C MET A 123 -8.36 8.05 -13.73
N ASP A 124 -7.48 8.93 -14.18
CA ASP A 124 -6.20 8.52 -14.74
C ASP A 124 -5.15 8.44 -13.64
N MET A 125 -4.30 7.43 -13.72
CA MET A 125 -3.26 7.13 -12.74
C MET A 125 -1.89 7.18 -13.40
N GLY A 126 -0.88 7.54 -12.62
CA GLY A 126 0.51 7.50 -13.07
C GLY A 126 0.96 6.07 -13.43
N THR A 127 1.84 5.96 -14.43
CA THR A 127 2.40 4.69 -14.91
C THR A 127 3.58 4.18 -14.10
N ILE A 128 4.18 5.00 -13.23
CA ILE A 128 5.32 4.61 -12.35
C ILE A 128 4.84 4.52 -10.89
N VAL A 129 4.01 5.49 -10.52
CA VAL A 129 3.44 5.69 -9.20
C VAL A 129 1.93 5.78 -9.42
N PRO A 130 1.14 4.81 -8.93
CA PRO A 130 -0.30 4.74 -9.19
C PRO A 130 -1.09 5.75 -8.35
N GLU A 131 -0.80 7.03 -8.55
CA GLU A 131 -1.51 8.16 -7.97
C GLU A 131 -2.54 8.73 -8.95
N PRO A 132 -3.75 9.10 -8.48
CA PRO A 132 -4.75 9.77 -9.31
C PRO A 132 -4.25 11.13 -9.79
N ILE A 133 -4.37 11.40 -11.09
CA ILE A 133 -3.94 12.65 -11.72
C ILE A 133 -5.10 13.66 -11.66
N GLY A 134 -4.85 14.80 -11.03
CA GLY A 134 -5.83 15.88 -10.91
C GLY A 134 -6.38 16.32 -12.28
N GLY A 135 -7.67 16.67 -12.32
CA GLY A 135 -8.36 17.08 -13.56
C GLY A 135 -8.88 15.93 -14.43
N THR A 136 -8.46 14.69 -14.18
CA THR A 136 -8.96 13.49 -14.92
C THR A 136 -10.04 12.72 -14.15
N VAL A 137 -10.19 13.04 -12.87
CA VAL A 137 -11.13 12.39 -11.95
C VAL A 137 -12.55 12.88 -12.22
N SER A 138 -13.50 11.97 -12.45
CA SER A 138 -14.91 12.33 -12.61
C SER A 138 -15.45 13.06 -11.37
N GLU A 139 -16.22 14.13 -11.58
CA GLU A 139 -16.65 15.06 -10.53
C GLU A 139 -17.38 14.37 -9.37
N ASN A 140 -18.24 13.40 -9.70
CA ASN A 140 -19.04 12.66 -8.73
C ASN A 140 -18.22 11.76 -7.78
N ILE A 141 -17.01 11.37 -8.17
CA ILE A 141 -16.12 10.54 -7.33
C ILE A 141 -14.90 11.31 -6.79
N MET A 142 -14.73 12.59 -7.18
CA MET A 142 -13.59 13.42 -6.78
C MET A 142 -13.34 13.47 -5.26
N PRO A 143 -14.36 13.52 -4.38
CA PRO A 143 -14.11 13.49 -2.94
C PRO A 143 -13.47 12.18 -2.45
N TYR A 144 -13.73 11.05 -3.14
CA TYR A 144 -13.21 9.73 -2.76
C TYR A 144 -11.77 9.50 -3.25
N SER A 145 -11.32 10.17 -4.32
CA SER A 145 -9.92 10.09 -4.76
C SER A 145 -8.95 10.66 -3.72
N SER A 146 -9.41 11.61 -2.90
CA SER A 146 -8.63 12.13 -1.77
C SER A 146 -8.44 11.07 -0.68
N VAL A 147 -9.45 10.22 -0.44
CA VAL A 147 -9.36 9.08 0.49
C VAL A 147 -8.41 8.00 -0.04
N TYR A 148 -8.44 7.72 -1.35
CA TYR A 148 -7.45 6.86 -1.99
C TYR A 148 -6.03 7.37 -1.71
N LYS A 149 -5.81 8.68 -1.92
CA LYS A 149 -4.49 9.30 -1.71
C LYS A 149 -4.01 9.20 -0.27
N SER A 150 -4.91 9.36 0.71
CA SER A 150 -4.52 9.27 2.12
C SER A 150 -4.42 7.85 2.67
N SER A 151 -4.97 6.84 1.98
CA SER A 151 -5.06 5.46 2.50
C SER A 151 -4.14 4.48 1.77
N ILE A 152 -4.08 4.56 0.43
CA ILE A 152 -3.41 3.56 -0.42
C ILE A 152 -2.18 4.16 -1.10
N ALA A 153 -2.21 5.44 -1.46
CA ALA A 153 -1.11 6.02 -2.24
C ALA A 153 0.24 5.99 -1.52
N TRP A 154 0.32 5.87 -0.19
CA TRP A 154 1.62 5.70 0.48
C TRP A 154 2.38 4.45 0.00
N LEU A 155 1.68 3.39 -0.41
CA LEU A 155 2.28 2.18 -0.98
C LEU A 155 3.05 2.48 -2.27
N SER A 156 2.69 3.55 -2.98
CA SER A 156 3.35 3.99 -4.20
C SER A 156 4.79 4.48 -3.98
N SER A 157 5.18 4.71 -2.72
CA SER A 157 6.57 4.99 -2.35
C SER A 157 7.45 3.74 -2.45
N PHE A 158 6.84 2.56 -2.47
CA PHE A 158 7.54 1.29 -2.43
C PHE A 158 7.22 0.37 -3.63
N ALA A 159 5.95 0.26 -3.99
CA ALA A 159 5.44 -0.52 -5.11
C ALA A 159 5.43 0.31 -6.40
N THR A 160 6.63 0.62 -6.90
CA THR A 160 6.85 1.43 -8.10
C THR A 160 7.26 0.59 -9.29
N GLY A 161 6.98 1.06 -10.50
CA GLY A 161 7.55 0.49 -11.73
C GLY A 161 9.08 0.48 -11.71
N ASP A 162 9.66 -0.54 -12.32
CA ASP A 162 11.10 -0.64 -12.55
C ASP A 162 11.47 0.18 -13.79
N ILE A 163 12.15 1.30 -13.56
CA ILE A 163 12.51 2.27 -14.61
C ILE A 163 13.98 2.67 -14.53
N ASP A 164 14.82 1.85 -13.88
CA ASP A 164 16.26 2.11 -13.71
C ASP A 164 16.55 3.50 -13.11
N GLN A 165 15.76 3.89 -12.10
CA GLN A 165 15.94 5.11 -11.33
C GLN A 165 16.10 4.79 -9.84
N PRO A 166 16.95 5.54 -9.09
CA PRO A 166 17.13 5.31 -7.66
C PRO A 166 15.82 5.30 -6.88
N GLY A 167 15.63 4.29 -6.03
CA GLY A 167 14.43 4.11 -5.22
C GLY A 167 13.20 3.58 -5.98
N LYS A 168 13.30 3.32 -7.29
CA LYS A 168 12.25 2.69 -8.10
C LYS A 168 12.52 1.20 -8.32
N GLY A 169 11.48 0.45 -8.70
CA GLY A 169 11.57 -0.99 -8.88
C GLY A 169 11.94 -1.79 -7.61
N PRO A 170 12.59 -2.95 -7.76
CA PRO A 170 12.93 -3.85 -6.66
C PRO A 170 13.80 -3.19 -5.57
N LYS A 171 13.61 -3.62 -4.33
CA LYS A 171 14.28 -3.08 -3.15
C LYS A 171 15.40 -4.01 -2.70
N GLY A 172 16.65 -3.57 -2.80
CA GLY A 172 17.79 -4.40 -2.43
C GLY A 172 17.85 -4.68 -0.94
N PHE A 173 18.12 -5.92 -0.54
CA PHE A 173 18.23 -6.24 0.89
C PHE A 173 19.44 -5.61 1.58
N LYS A 174 20.44 -5.16 0.81
CA LYS A 174 21.59 -4.40 1.34
C LYS A 174 21.30 -2.92 1.57
N GLU A 175 20.18 -2.42 1.06
CA GLU A 175 19.85 -1.00 1.19
C GLU A 175 19.49 -0.68 2.65
N PRO A 176 20.11 0.34 3.25
CA PRO A 176 19.83 0.70 4.64
C PRO A 176 18.42 1.26 4.84
N SER A 177 17.73 1.59 3.74
CA SER A 177 16.40 2.18 3.72
C SER A 177 15.75 2.01 2.36
N TRP A 178 14.49 1.58 2.34
CA TRP A 178 13.65 1.60 1.13
C TRP A 178 12.71 2.80 1.06
N GLY A 179 12.57 3.53 2.16
CA GLY A 179 11.71 4.70 2.26
C GLY A 179 11.04 4.76 3.64
N LYS A 180 10.12 5.72 3.80
CA LYS A 180 9.34 5.89 5.03
C LYS A 180 7.86 5.76 4.74
N ILE A 181 7.12 5.20 5.69
CA ILE A 181 5.65 5.12 5.61
C ILE A 181 5.08 6.52 5.86
N GLY A 182 4.65 7.20 4.80
CA GLY A 182 3.92 8.46 4.85
C GLY A 182 4.77 9.74 4.72
N ASN A 183 4.13 10.80 4.20
CA ASN A 183 4.78 12.06 3.81
C ASN A 183 5.42 12.88 4.94
N ILE A 184 5.15 12.58 6.21
CA ILE A 184 5.61 13.37 7.37
C ILE A 184 6.60 12.62 8.28
N GLY A 185 7.30 11.62 7.75
CA GLY A 185 8.40 10.97 8.46
C GLY A 185 7.98 9.83 9.39
N GLY A 186 7.04 8.99 8.93
CA GLY A 186 6.73 7.74 9.61
C GLY A 186 7.88 6.73 9.59
N GLU A 187 7.60 5.52 10.06
CA GLU A 187 8.60 4.47 10.26
C GLU A 187 9.31 4.11 8.95
N GLN A 188 10.61 3.82 9.07
CA GLN A 188 11.43 3.44 7.94
C GLN A 188 11.14 1.99 7.58
N VAL A 189 11.01 1.71 6.29
CA VAL A 189 10.91 0.34 5.80
C VAL A 189 12.29 -0.06 5.31
N SER A 190 12.84 -1.10 5.91
CA SER A 190 14.15 -1.67 5.57
C SER A 190 14.23 -3.09 6.11
N PRO A 191 15.15 -3.91 5.59
CA PRO A 191 15.49 -5.19 6.21
C PRO A 191 16.05 -4.97 7.60
N ILE A 192 15.57 -5.76 8.56
CA ILE A 192 15.97 -5.68 9.97
C ILE A 192 16.76 -6.88 10.46
N GLY A 193 16.84 -7.96 9.67
CA GLY A 193 17.60 -9.15 10.01
C GLY A 193 17.37 -10.31 9.04
N GLU A 194 18.10 -11.39 9.27
CA GLU A 194 17.90 -12.67 8.59
C GLU A 194 17.54 -13.73 9.63
N GLU A 195 16.55 -14.55 9.31
CA GLU A 195 16.09 -15.65 10.16
C GLU A 195 15.84 -16.91 9.34
N THR A 196 16.24 -18.06 9.87
CA THR A 196 15.87 -19.36 9.31
C THR A 196 14.47 -19.74 9.81
N MET A 197 13.48 -19.72 8.92
CA MET A 197 12.11 -20.12 9.20
C MET A 197 11.88 -21.58 8.90
N ARG A 198 11.25 -22.30 9.84
CA ARG A 198 10.83 -23.68 9.65
C ARG A 198 9.34 -23.75 9.37
N VAL A 199 8.98 -24.30 8.22
CA VAL A 199 7.61 -24.63 7.82
C VAL A 199 7.50 -26.14 7.59
N PRO A 200 6.29 -26.72 7.46
CA PRO A 200 6.16 -28.16 7.20
C PRO A 200 6.90 -28.65 5.95
N ALA A 201 7.16 -27.75 4.98
CA ALA A 201 7.91 -28.04 3.77
C ALA A 201 9.44 -28.03 3.93
N GLY A 202 9.99 -27.55 5.06
CA GLY A 202 11.43 -27.47 5.29
C GLY A 202 11.86 -26.23 6.09
N GLU A 203 13.18 -26.00 6.11
CA GLU A 203 13.80 -24.81 6.68
C GLU A 203 14.27 -23.89 5.54
N TYR A 204 14.01 -22.58 5.68
CA TYR A 204 14.29 -21.57 4.66
C TYR A 204 14.95 -20.36 5.33
N ASP A 205 16.04 -19.87 4.74
CA ASP A 205 16.62 -18.59 5.14
C ASP A 205 15.76 -17.45 4.59
N THR A 206 15.34 -16.56 5.47
CA THR A 206 14.42 -15.47 5.16
C THR A 206 14.99 -14.14 5.60
N VAL A 207 14.63 -13.09 4.87
CA VAL A 207 14.93 -11.71 5.26
C VAL A 207 13.69 -11.15 5.97
N VAL A 208 13.91 -10.60 7.16
CA VAL A 208 12.87 -9.95 7.96
C VAL A 208 12.84 -8.46 7.62
N VAL A 209 11.64 -7.94 7.39
CA VAL A 209 11.33 -6.54 7.04
C VAL A 209 10.31 -5.99 8.03
#